data_AF-A0A3B9I5Y1-F1
#
_entry.id   AF-A0A3B9I5Y1-F1
#
_cell.length_a   1.000
_cell.length_b   1.000
_cell.length_c   1.000
_cell.angle_alpha   90.00
_cell.angle_beta   90.00
_cell.angle_gamma   90.00
#
_symmetry.space_group_name_H-M   'P 1'
#
loop_
_entity.id
_entity.type
_entity.pdbx_description
1 polymer ?
#
loop_
_entity_poly.entity_id
_entity_poly.type
_entity_poly.pdbx_seq_one_letter_code
_entity_poly.pdbx_strand_id
1 'polypeptide(L)'
;MHKEHIDINGISLSIIDTEFFRKHEQIIKNCQYLVEPLGKDKHLLLTNLTTKKLLQAAGHNLSKIDFAVPQHWLDQADIHARYYQQKDPAVWSYENNMWGEPVWSSEAWKEMLSNVRSHPGIISSGHASKNPVSAGAVIQ
;
A
#
# COMPACT_ATOMS: atom_id res chain seq x y z
N MET A 1 -2.81 12.41 22.41
CA MET A 1 -2.19 12.19 21.09
C MET A 1 -1.63 10.78 21.09
N HIS A 2 -2.41 9.77 20.69
CA HIS A 2 -1.89 8.41 20.54
C HIS A 2 -1.49 8.20 19.09
N LYS A 3 -0.24 8.53 18.80
CA LYS A 3 0.40 8.10 17.56
C LYS A 3 1.08 6.78 17.87
N GLU A 4 0.48 5.70 17.40
CA GLU A 4 1.09 4.38 17.46
C GLU A 4 1.93 4.17 16.21
N HIS A 5 3.08 3.53 16.36
CA HIS A 5 3.91 3.12 15.26
C HIS A 5 3.94 1.60 15.21
N ILE A 6 3.70 1.04 14.03
CA ILE A 6 3.92 -0.38 13.76
C ILE A 6 5.05 -0.53 12.77
N ASP A 7 5.82 -1.60 12.92
CA ASP A 7 6.78 -2.02 11.92
C ASP A 7 6.15 -3.12 11.06
N ILE A 8 6.18 -2.94 9.75
CA ILE A 8 5.80 -3.97 8.78
C ILE A 8 6.99 -4.18 7.85
N ASN A 9 7.60 -5.36 7.94
CA ASN A 9 8.76 -5.74 7.11
C ASN A 9 9.89 -4.70 7.14
N GLY A 10 10.17 -4.10 8.31
CA GLY A 10 11.21 -3.08 8.48
C GLY A 10 10.78 -1.67 8.08
N ILE A 11 9.49 -1.42 7.88
CA ILE A 11 8.94 -0.09 7.61
C ILE A 11 8.05 0.36 8.76
N SER A 12 8.41 1.50 9.35
CA SER A 12 7.58 2.19 10.32
C SER A 12 6.40 2.89 9.65
N LEU A 13 5.19 2.47 10.01
CA LEU A 13 3.93 3.07 9.59
C LEU A 13 3.26 3.74 10.79
N SER A 14 2.55 4.86 10.55
CA SER A 14 1.85 5.60 11.60
C SER A 14 0.37 5.22 11.65
N ILE A 15 -0.14 4.96 12.84
CA ILE A 15 -1.57 4.78 13.08
C ILE A 15 -2.05 5.97 13.91
N ILE A 16 -3.15 6.56 13.46
CA ILE A 16 -3.80 7.70 14.10
C ILE A 16 -5.23 7.32 14.45
N ASP A 17 -5.78 7.94 15.49
CA ASP A 17 -7.19 7.83 15.79
C ASP A 17 -8.05 8.72 14.85
N THR A 18 -9.35 8.42 14.77
CA THR A 18 -10.31 9.15 13.93
C THR A 18 -10.49 10.59 14.37
N GLU A 19 -10.35 10.90 15.67
CA GLU A 19 -10.43 12.27 16.16
C GLU A 19 -9.28 13.12 15.61
N PHE A 20 -8.06 12.59 15.65
CA PHE A 20 -6.87 13.20 15.08
C PHE A 20 -7.02 13.41 13.58
N PHE A 21 -7.50 12.38 12.86
CA PHE A 21 -7.78 12.48 11.43
C PHE A 21 -8.76 13.63 11.14
N ARG A 22 -9.90 13.70 11.82
CA ARG A 22 -10.91 14.75 11.63
C ARG A 22 -10.36 16.14 11.92
N LYS A 23 -9.57 16.28 12.99
CA LYS A 23 -8.97 17.57 13.37
C LYS A 23 -7.96 18.08 12.34
N HIS A 24 -7.29 17.20 11.60
CA HIS A 24 -6.21 17.55 10.67
C HIS A 24 -6.52 17.19 9.22
N GLU A 25 -7.77 16.87 8.90
CA GLU A 25 -8.18 16.34 7.60
C GLU A 25 -7.72 17.21 6.43
N GLN A 26 -7.85 18.53 6.56
CA GLN A 26 -7.46 19.46 5.50
C GLN A 26 -5.94 19.44 5.23
N ILE A 27 -5.13 19.39 6.29
CA ILE A 27 -3.66 19.30 6.16
C ILE A 27 -3.30 17.94 5.55
N ILE A 28 -3.96 16.88 6.01
CA ILE A 28 -3.73 15.52 5.56
C ILE A 28 -3.97 15.39 4.05
N LYS A 29 -5.11 15.92 3.57
CA LYS A 29 -5.49 15.93 2.15
C LYS A 29 -4.55 16.81 1.32
N ASN A 30 -4.12 17.95 1.85
CA ASN A 30 -3.25 18.89 1.11
C ASN A 30 -1.80 18.42 0.98
N CYS A 31 -1.31 17.60 1.92
CA CYS A 31 0.08 17.16 1.97
C CYS A 31 0.30 15.75 1.37
N GLN A 32 -0.62 15.27 0.53
CA GLN A 32 -0.53 13.98 -0.15
C GLN A 32 -0.34 12.78 0.79
N TYR A 33 -0.90 12.85 1.99
CA TYR A 33 -0.90 11.72 2.91
C TYR A 33 -2.02 10.77 2.54
N LEU A 34 -1.71 9.47 2.45
CA LEU A 34 -2.73 8.47 2.22
C LEU A 34 -3.27 7.97 3.56
N VAL A 35 -4.59 8.04 3.72
CA VAL A 35 -5.28 7.59 4.93
C VAL A 35 -6.21 6.43 4.62
N GLU A 36 -5.94 5.27 5.22
CA GLU A 36 -6.80 4.08 5.08
C GLU A 36 -7.48 3.76 6.41
N PRO A 37 -8.81 3.56 6.43
CA PRO A 37 -9.49 3.09 7.62
C PRO A 37 -9.05 1.66 7.96
N LEU A 38 -8.63 1.48 9.22
CA LEU A 38 -8.31 0.16 9.79
C LEU A 38 -9.48 -0.40 10.62
N GLY A 39 -10.51 0.41 10.86
CA GLY A 39 -11.64 0.09 11.74
C GLY A 39 -11.39 0.55 13.19
N LYS A 40 -12.44 0.48 14.03
CA LYS A 40 -12.40 0.84 15.46
C LYS A 40 -11.75 2.21 15.74
N ASP A 41 -12.20 3.21 15.01
CA ASP A 41 -11.70 4.59 15.10
C ASP A 41 -10.19 4.74 14.88
N LYS A 42 -9.55 3.80 14.16
CA LYS A 42 -8.14 3.87 13.75
C LYS A 42 -8.02 4.02 12.24
N HIS A 43 -7.05 4.84 11.85
CA HIS A 43 -6.66 5.04 10.48
C HIS A 43 -5.14 4.84 10.33
N LEU A 44 -4.75 4.19 9.23
CA LEU A 44 -3.37 4.15 8.79
C LEU A 44 -3.05 5.49 8.12
N LEU A 45 -2.04 6.18 8.61
CA LEU A 45 -1.51 7.39 7.99
C LEU A 45 -0.18 7.07 7.31
N LEU A 46 -0.17 7.14 5.99
CA LEU A 46 1.01 6.91 5.18
C LEU A 46 1.64 8.23 4.74
N THR A 47 2.88 8.40 5.16
CA THR A 47 3.71 9.55 4.82
C THR A 47 4.90 9.10 3.99
N ASN A 48 5.25 9.84 2.93
CA ASN A 48 6.39 9.53 2.06
C ASN A 48 6.40 8.07 1.58
N LEU A 49 5.23 7.56 1.15
CA LEU A 49 5.14 6.23 0.59
C LEU A 49 5.76 6.24 -0.81
N THR A 50 6.84 5.50 -0.97
CA THR A 50 7.46 5.26 -2.27
C THR A 50 7.13 3.85 -2.74
N THR A 51 7.24 3.57 -4.03
CA THR A 51 7.07 2.22 -4.59
C THR A 51 7.92 1.19 -3.84
N LYS A 52 9.17 1.54 -3.51
CA LYS A 52 10.06 0.69 -2.71
C LYS A 52 9.47 0.34 -1.35
N LYS A 53 8.92 1.34 -0.64
CA LYS A 53 8.30 1.11 0.67
C LYS A 53 7.02 0.28 0.57
N LEU A 54 6.20 0.56 -0.45
CA LEU A 54 5.00 -0.21 -0.73
C LEU A 54 5.33 -1.69 -0.91
N LEU A 55 6.28 -2.00 -1.79
CA LEU A 55 6.69 -3.38 -2.10
C LEU A 55 7.28 -4.07 -0.86
N GLN A 56 8.12 -3.39 -0.11
CA GLN A 56 8.68 -3.93 1.13
C GLN A 56 7.59 -4.23 2.17
N ALA A 57 6.66 -3.31 2.40
CA ALA A 57 5.57 -3.49 3.34
C ALA A 57 4.56 -4.56 2.86
N ALA A 58 4.44 -4.78 1.54
CA ALA A 58 3.70 -5.90 0.96
C ALA A 58 4.42 -7.25 1.15
N GLY A 59 5.72 -7.25 1.45
CA GLY A 59 6.50 -8.45 1.74
C GLY A 59 7.42 -8.90 0.59
N HIS A 60 7.50 -8.11 -0.48
CA HIS A 60 8.40 -8.40 -1.58
C HIS A 60 9.87 -8.23 -1.18
N ASN A 61 10.70 -9.13 -1.67
CA ASN A 61 12.14 -9.03 -1.64
C ASN A 61 12.63 -8.04 -2.70
N LEU A 62 12.94 -6.83 -2.23
CA LEU A 62 13.46 -5.75 -3.08
C LEU A 62 14.75 -6.08 -3.84
N SER A 63 15.54 -7.07 -3.40
CA SER A 63 16.74 -7.51 -4.14
C SER A 63 16.40 -8.30 -5.41
N LYS A 64 15.14 -8.70 -5.57
CA LYS A 64 14.59 -9.41 -6.72
C LYS A 64 13.59 -8.57 -7.50
N ILE A 65 13.54 -7.26 -7.25
CA ILE A 65 12.71 -6.32 -8.00
C ILE A 65 13.57 -5.56 -8.99
N ASP A 66 13.13 -5.50 -10.24
CA ASP A 66 13.55 -4.52 -11.21
C ASP A 66 12.45 -3.48 -11.40
N PHE A 67 12.82 -2.21 -11.23
CA PHE A 67 11.89 -1.10 -11.41
C PHE A 67 11.72 -0.73 -12.89
N ALA A 68 12.56 -1.27 -13.77
CA ALA A 68 12.35 -1.21 -15.21
C ALA A 68 11.39 -2.32 -15.65
N VAL A 69 10.37 -1.93 -16.40
CA VAL A 69 9.43 -2.87 -17.01
C VAL A 69 9.81 -3.07 -18.48
N PRO A 70 9.87 -4.32 -18.99
CA PRO A 70 10.20 -4.55 -20.39
C PRO A 70 9.21 -3.89 -21.36
N GLN A 71 9.71 -3.09 -22.31
CA GLN A 71 8.85 -2.32 -23.23
C GLN A 71 7.90 -3.22 -24.06
N HIS A 72 8.41 -4.33 -24.57
CA HIS A 72 7.62 -5.27 -25.38
C HIS A 72 6.40 -5.85 -24.62
N TRP A 73 6.46 -5.88 -23.29
CA TRP A 73 5.34 -6.27 -22.45
C TRP A 73 4.36 -5.10 -22.26
N LEU A 74 4.87 -3.88 -22.03
CA LEU A 74 4.05 -2.65 -21.95
C LEU A 74 3.30 -2.35 -23.26
N ASP A 75 3.80 -2.82 -24.40
CA ASP A 75 3.17 -2.64 -25.71
C ASP A 75 1.94 -3.54 -25.91
N GLN A 76 1.73 -4.55 -25.06
CA GLN A 76 0.51 -5.38 -25.09
C GLN A 76 -0.69 -4.52 -24.69
N ALA A 77 -1.77 -4.56 -25.48
CA ALA A 77 -2.85 -3.57 -25.38
C ALA A 77 -3.55 -3.55 -24.01
N ASP A 78 -3.77 -4.72 -23.41
CA ASP A 78 -4.36 -4.89 -22.08
C ASP A 78 -3.43 -4.35 -20.98
N ILE A 79 -2.13 -4.61 -21.11
CA ILE A 79 -1.10 -4.11 -20.20
C ILE A 79 -0.95 -2.60 -20.29
N HIS A 80 -0.88 -2.07 -21.51
CA HIS A 80 -0.83 -0.64 -21.78
C HIS A 80 -2.03 0.09 -21.16
N ALA A 81 -3.23 -0.47 -21.32
CA ALA A 81 -4.44 0.10 -20.76
C ALA A 81 -4.38 0.13 -19.22
N ARG A 82 -3.98 -0.97 -18.58
CA ARG A 82 -3.83 -1.00 -17.11
C ARG A 82 -2.76 -0.02 -16.61
N TYR A 83 -1.59 -0.02 -17.23
CA TYR A 83 -0.47 0.81 -16.80
C TYR A 83 -0.74 2.31 -16.98
N TYR A 84 -1.13 2.74 -18.18
CA TYR A 84 -1.24 4.16 -18.51
C TYR A 84 -2.64 4.75 -18.32
N GLN A 85 -3.69 4.01 -18.68
CA GLN A 85 -5.06 4.54 -18.65
C GLN A 85 -5.68 4.37 -17.26
N GLN A 86 -5.52 3.21 -16.64
CA GLN A 86 -5.97 2.96 -15.26
C GLN A 86 -4.98 3.49 -14.21
N LYS A 87 -3.80 3.97 -14.64
CA LYS A 87 -2.74 4.51 -13.78
C LYS A 87 -2.30 3.52 -12.70
N ASP A 88 -2.24 2.23 -13.02
CA ASP A 88 -1.76 1.17 -12.13
C ASP A 88 -0.38 0.70 -12.61
N PRO A 89 0.72 1.37 -12.20
CA PRO A 89 2.04 0.99 -12.66
C PRO A 89 2.49 -0.34 -12.06
N ALA A 90 3.28 -1.10 -12.81
CA ALA A 90 3.91 -2.33 -12.36
C ALA A 90 5.43 -2.17 -12.20
N VAL A 91 6.02 -3.05 -11.41
CA VAL A 91 7.47 -3.37 -11.41
C VAL A 91 7.65 -4.82 -11.84
N TRP A 92 8.88 -5.24 -12.15
CA TRP A 92 9.17 -6.63 -12.50
C TRP A 92 9.77 -7.37 -11.29
N SER A 93 9.22 -8.53 -10.92
CA SER A 93 9.70 -9.34 -9.81
C SER A 93 10.24 -10.68 -10.29
N TYR A 94 11.45 -11.04 -9.84
CA TYR A 94 12.09 -12.33 -10.06
C TYR A 94 11.98 -13.26 -8.85
N GLU A 95 11.03 -12.98 -7.96
CA GLU A 95 10.85 -13.75 -6.74
C GLU A 95 10.47 -15.20 -7.01
N ASN A 96 9.55 -15.39 -7.96
CA ASN A 96 8.95 -16.69 -8.26
C ASN A 96 9.61 -17.41 -9.43
N ASN A 97 10.26 -16.71 -10.37
CA ASN A 97 10.96 -17.32 -11.51
C ASN A 97 12.00 -16.39 -12.14
N MET A 98 12.92 -16.95 -12.96
CA MET A 98 14.02 -16.21 -13.60
C MET A 98 13.57 -15.25 -14.71
N TRP A 99 12.40 -15.47 -15.31
CA TRP A 99 11.84 -14.60 -16.34
C TRP A 99 11.14 -13.38 -15.74
N GLY A 100 10.85 -13.47 -14.43
CA GLY A 100 10.10 -12.51 -13.65
C GLY A 100 8.64 -12.39 -14.07
N GLU A 101 7.90 -11.65 -13.27
CA GLU A 101 6.49 -11.37 -13.49
C GLU A 101 6.15 -9.95 -12.99
N PRO A 102 5.11 -9.33 -13.55
CA PRO A 102 4.70 -8.00 -13.15
C PRO A 102 4.09 -8.02 -11.74
N VAL A 103 4.54 -7.11 -10.88
CA VAL A 103 3.90 -6.79 -9.62
C VAL A 103 3.22 -5.44 -9.76
N TRP A 104 1.90 -5.44 -9.73
CA TRP A 104 1.10 -4.24 -9.89
C TRP A 104 0.99 -3.46 -8.59
N SER A 105 1.05 -2.13 -8.67
CA SER A 105 0.97 -1.26 -7.50
C SER A 105 -0.33 -1.47 -6.72
N SER A 106 -1.46 -1.68 -7.41
CA SER A 106 -2.75 -1.97 -6.79
C SER A 106 -2.80 -3.32 -6.07
N GLU A 107 -2.02 -4.30 -6.49
CA GLU A 107 -1.91 -5.61 -5.85
C GLU A 107 -0.99 -5.54 -4.62
N ALA A 108 0.20 -4.95 -4.77
CA ALA A 108 1.11 -4.69 -3.66
C ALA A 108 0.43 -3.83 -2.56
N TRP A 109 -0.47 -2.91 -2.95
CA TRP A 109 -1.31 -2.17 -2.01
C TRP A 109 -2.21 -3.06 -1.16
N LYS A 110 -2.93 -3.98 -1.80
CA LYS A 110 -3.83 -4.91 -1.11
C LYS A 110 -3.05 -5.82 -0.15
N GLU A 111 -1.89 -6.30 -0.59
CA GLU A 111 -1.01 -7.13 0.22
C GLU A 111 -0.45 -6.38 1.41
N MET A 112 0.05 -5.15 1.21
CA MET A 112 0.49 -4.27 2.30
C MET A 112 -0.63 -4.07 3.32
N LEU A 113 -1.86 -3.75 2.88
CA LEU A 113 -2.99 -3.57 3.80
C LEU A 113 -3.36 -4.86 4.53
N SER A 114 -3.26 -6.02 3.87
CA SER A 114 -3.44 -7.32 4.50
C SER A 114 -2.40 -7.55 5.60
N ASN A 115 -1.13 -7.25 5.33
CA ASN A 115 -0.03 -7.36 6.31
C ASN A 115 -0.23 -6.42 7.50
N VAL A 116 -0.64 -5.17 7.24
CA VAL A 116 -0.97 -4.21 8.31
C VAL A 116 -2.10 -4.72 9.18
N ARG A 117 -3.21 -5.18 8.57
CA ARG A 117 -4.40 -5.65 9.30
C ARG A 117 -4.16 -6.95 10.07
N SER A 118 -3.23 -7.78 9.59
CA SER A 118 -2.82 -9.01 10.28
C SER A 118 -1.73 -8.78 11.34
N HIS A 119 -1.19 -7.56 11.45
CA HIS A 119 -0.16 -7.27 12.44
C HIS A 119 -0.70 -7.39 13.87
N PRO A 120 0.00 -8.07 14.80
CA PRO A 120 -0.47 -8.27 16.17
C PRO A 120 -0.83 -6.99 16.91
N GLY A 121 -0.14 -5.87 16.65
CA GLY A 121 -0.47 -4.57 17.23
C GLY A 121 -1.82 -3.98 16.75
N ILE A 122 -2.28 -4.37 15.56
CA ILE A 122 -3.59 -4.00 15.02
C ILE A 122 -4.65 -5.01 15.46
N ILE A 123 -4.35 -6.32 15.42
CA ILE A 123 -5.27 -7.38 15.86
C ILE A 123 -5.57 -7.29 17.37
N SER A 124 -4.57 -7.03 18.21
CA SER A 124 -4.74 -6.92 19.67
C SER A 124 -5.57 -5.70 20.06
N SER A 125 -5.64 -4.69 19.20
CA SER A 125 -6.56 -3.57 19.31
C SER A 125 -7.93 -3.83 18.64
N GLY A 126 -8.18 -5.06 18.15
CA GLY A 126 -9.06 -5.30 17.02
C GLY A 126 -9.72 -6.69 16.92
N HIS A 127 -10.37 -7.24 17.96
CA HIS A 127 -11.29 -8.37 17.72
C HIS A 127 -12.48 -7.96 16.84
N ALA A 128 -12.50 -8.55 15.64
CA ALA A 128 -13.56 -8.81 14.66
C ALA A 128 -14.55 -7.69 14.27
N SER A 129 -14.48 -7.25 13.01
CA SER A 129 -15.69 -7.16 12.19
C SER A 129 -15.34 -7.26 10.70
N LYS A 130 -16.01 -8.20 10.03
CA LYS A 130 -15.96 -8.44 8.58
C LYS A 130 -16.59 -7.25 7.87
N ASN A 131 -15.90 -6.62 6.92
CA ASN A 131 -16.53 -5.98 5.75
C ASN A 131 -15.50 -5.57 4.67
N PRO A 132 -15.94 -5.46 3.40
CA PRO A 132 -15.11 -5.74 2.24
C PRO A 132 -14.15 -4.59 1.88
N VAL A 133 -13.02 -4.99 1.30
CA VAL A 133 -11.98 -4.11 0.77
C VAL A 133 -12.57 -3.24 -0.35
N SER A 134 -12.82 -1.97 -0.10
CA SER A 134 -13.07 -0.99 -1.17
C SER A 134 -11.73 -0.62 -1.81
N ALA A 135 -11.65 -0.72 -3.14
CA ALA A 135 -10.48 -0.34 -3.92
C ALA A 135 -10.06 1.11 -3.60
N GLY A 136 -8.87 1.27 -3.02
CA GLY A 136 -8.30 2.58 -2.73
C GLY A 136 -8.05 3.34 -4.02
N ALA A 137 -8.64 4.53 -4.14
CA ALA A 137 -8.35 5.47 -5.21
C ALA A 137 -7.08 6.25 -4.87
N VAL A 138 -6.10 6.25 -5.78
CA VAL A 138 -4.95 7.16 -5.74
C VAL A 138 -5.48 8.57 -6.04
N ILE A 139 -5.55 9.43 -5.02
CA ILE A 139 -5.87 10.85 -5.20
C ILE A 139 -4.57 11.56 -5.58
N GLN A 140 -4.58 12.26 -6.72
CA GLN A 140 -3.48 13.07 -7.26
C GLN A 140 -3.28 14.36 -6.46
#